data_AF-A0A1V4M2D5-F1
#
_entry.id   AF-A0A1V4M2D5-F1
#
_cell.length_a   1.000
_cell.length_b   1.000
_cell.length_c   1.000
_cell.angle_alpha   90.00
_cell.angle_beta   90.00
_cell.angle_gamma   90.00
#
_symmetry.space_group_name_H-M   'P 1'
#
loop_
_entity.id
_entity.type
_entity.pdbx_description
1 polymer ?
#
loop_
_entity_poly.entity_id
_entity_poly.type
_entity_poly.pdbx_seq_one_letter_code
_entity_poly.pdbx_strand_id
1 'polypeptide(L)'
;MRKTFRVITFAISLFLVTLITLMLMLAVTEMPPYGHIDNPTNNEIWVRYVTKSAEESGGLNVVANVLLDYRGYDTLLESTVLFVTVVSIMLVWVTGTGKKEIAQEEAEEMEDYYM
;
A
#
# COMPACT_ATOMS: atom_id res chain seq x y z
N MET A 1 -36.36 7.95 -6.84
CA MET A 1 -35.66 6.73 -6.34
C MET A 1 -34.13 6.83 -6.37
N ARG A 2 -33.47 7.40 -7.39
CA ARG A 2 -31.98 7.53 -7.43
C ARG A 2 -31.37 8.46 -6.36
N LYS A 3 -32.04 9.57 -6.00
CA LYS A 3 -31.55 10.52 -4.97
C LYS A 3 -31.58 9.93 -3.57
N THR A 4 -32.67 9.26 -3.19
CA THR A 4 -32.79 8.58 -1.89
C THR A 4 -31.75 7.47 -1.75
N PHE A 5 -31.51 6.68 -2.80
CA PHE A 5 -30.45 5.67 -2.81
C PHE A 5 -29.06 6.28 -2.57
N ARG A 6 -28.70 7.38 -3.24
CA ARG A 6 -27.41 8.08 -3.03
C ARG A 6 -27.25 8.64 -1.62
N VAL A 7 -28.32 9.20 -1.06
CA VAL A 7 -28.30 9.75 0.31
C VAL A 7 -28.16 8.62 1.34
N ILE A 8 -28.84 7.49 1.14
CA ILE A 8 -28.72 6.31 2.00
C ILE A 8 -27.31 5.74 1.94
N THR A 9 -26.73 5.55 0.74
CA THR A 9 -25.35 5.06 0.62
C THR A 9 -24.35 6.00 1.28
N PHE A 10 -24.52 7.31 1.12
CA PHE A 10 -23.66 8.30 1.75
C PHE A 10 -23.77 8.28 3.28
N ALA A 11 -25.00 8.18 3.80
CA ALA A 11 -25.24 8.08 5.24
C ALA A 11 -24.62 6.79 5.83
N ILE A 12 -24.73 5.66 5.14
CA ILE A 12 -24.10 4.40 5.54
C ILE A 12 -22.57 4.52 5.51
N SER A 13 -21.99 5.09 4.45
CA SER A 13 -20.54 5.31 4.37
C SER A 13 -20.04 6.20 5.50
N LEU A 14 -20.73 7.30 5.79
CA LEU A 14 -20.37 8.21 6.88
C LEU A 14 -20.47 7.51 8.25
N PHE A 15 -21.53 6.73 8.47
CA PHE A 15 -21.70 5.95 9.68
C PHE A 15 -20.57 4.93 9.86
N LEU A 16 -20.23 4.18 8.81
CA LEU A 16 -19.14 3.19 8.84
C LEU A 16 -17.77 3.83 9.11
N VAL A 17 -17.44 4.93 8.42
CA VAL A 17 -16.18 5.65 8.65
C VAL A 17 -16.09 6.16 10.07
N THR A 18 -17.17 6.72 10.60
CA THR A 18 -17.22 7.21 11.98
C THR A 18 -17.04 6.07 12.97
N LEU A 19 -17.72 4.94 12.76
CA LEU A 19 -17.61 3.75 13.61
C LEU A 19 -16.19 3.19 13.61
N ILE A 20 -15.58 3.01 12.43
CA ILE A 20 -14.20 2.52 12.31
C ILE A 20 -13.23 3.49 13.00
N THR A 21 -13.41 4.81 12.81
CA THR A 21 -12.57 5.83 13.43
C THR A 21 -12.68 5.80 14.96
N LEU A 22 -13.89 5.67 15.49
CA LEU A 22 -14.11 5.53 16.94
C LEU A 22 -13.46 4.26 17.48
N MET A 23 -13.58 3.12 16.77
CA MET A 23 -12.92 1.88 17.16
C MET A 23 -11.40 2.03 17.18
N LEU A 24 -10.80 2.65 16.16
CA LEU A 24 -9.36 2.90 16.11
C LEU A 24 -8.90 3.86 17.20
N MET A 25 -9.68 4.91 17.50
CA MET A 25 -9.38 5.83 18.60
C MET A 25 -9.40 5.11 19.95
N LEU A 26 -10.38 4.23 20.20
CA LEU A 26 -10.39 3.40 21.41
C LEU A 26 -9.18 2.47 21.48
N ALA A 27 -8.75 1.89 20.36
CA ALA A 27 -7.54 1.07 20.34
C ALA A 27 -6.28 1.90 20.68
N VAL A 28 -6.21 3.15 20.22
CA VAL A 28 -5.10 4.07 20.55
C VAL A 28 -5.12 4.48 22.02
N THR A 29 -6.29 4.69 22.62
CA THR A 29 -6.38 5.05 24.05
C THR A 29 -5.93 3.92 24.98
N GLU A 30 -6.02 2.66 24.53
CA GLU A 30 -5.54 1.48 25.25
C GLU A 30 -4.05 1.17 24.99
N MET A 31 -3.36 1.92 24.13
CA MET A 31 -1.93 1.69 23.91
C MET A 31 -1.13 2.06 25.17
N PRO A 32 -0.11 1.26 25.51
CA PRO A 32 0.70 1.55 26.68
C PRO A 32 1.45 2.88 26.49
N PRO A 33 1.71 3.63 27.57
CA PRO A 33 2.31 4.95 27.44
C PRO A 33 3.74 4.84 26.89
N TYR A 34 4.15 5.85 26.12
CA TYR A 34 5.44 5.83 25.43
C TYR A 34 6.62 5.73 26.41
N GLY A 35 7.61 4.90 26.05
CA GLY A 35 8.87 4.80 26.79
C GLY A 35 8.80 4.08 28.14
N HIS A 36 7.66 3.50 28.51
CA HIS A 36 7.58 2.66 29.70
C HIS A 36 8.40 1.38 29.52
N ILE A 37 9.13 0.99 30.57
CA ILE A 37 10.06 -0.15 30.51
C ILE A 37 9.31 -1.48 30.33
N ASP A 38 8.12 -1.58 30.91
CA ASP A 38 7.24 -2.75 30.82
C ASP A 38 6.42 -2.79 29.52
N ASN A 39 6.73 -1.92 28.54
CA ASN A 39 6.04 -1.97 27.25
C ASN A 39 6.33 -3.29 26.54
N PRO A 40 5.33 -3.92 25.92
CA PRO A 40 5.50 -5.18 25.21
C PRO A 40 6.47 -5.08 24.02
N THR A 41 6.77 -3.86 23.56
CA THR A 41 7.79 -3.58 22.53
C THR A 41 9.22 -3.74 23.02
N ASN A 42 9.46 -3.66 24.34
CA ASN A 42 10.78 -3.85 24.95
C ASN A 42 11.04 -5.33 25.21
N ASN A 43 11.11 -6.11 24.13
CA ASN A 43 11.27 -7.55 24.17
C ASN A 43 12.70 -7.98 23.81
N GLU A 44 12.96 -9.28 23.87
CA GLU A 44 14.23 -9.90 23.53
C GLU A 44 14.65 -9.64 22.06
N ILE A 45 13.68 -9.47 21.17
CA ILE A 45 13.92 -9.20 19.75
C ILE A 45 14.51 -7.79 19.59
N TRP A 46 13.92 -6.79 20.22
CA TRP A 46 14.46 -5.42 20.23
C TRP A 46 15.88 -5.41 20.80
N VAL A 47 16.11 -6.08 21.93
CA VAL A 47 17.43 -6.15 22.55
C VAL A 47 18.45 -6.76 21.59
N ARG A 48 18.11 -7.85 20.89
CA ARG A 48 19.00 -8.49 19.90
C ARG A 48 19.28 -7.56 18.72
N TYR A 49 18.26 -6.92 18.14
CA TYR A 49 18.46 -6.00 17.02
C TYR A 49 19.38 -4.84 17.40
N VAL A 50 19.28 -4.30 18.61
CA VAL A 50 20.15 -3.18 19.03
C VAL A 50 21.56 -3.65 19.37
N THR A 51 21.70 -4.79 20.07
CA THR A 51 23.00 -5.21 20.63
C THR A 51 23.83 -6.10 19.71
N LYS A 52 23.18 -6.88 18.84
CA LYS A 52 23.83 -7.92 18.02
C LYS A 52 23.79 -7.66 16.52
N SER A 53 23.03 -6.68 16.05
CA SER A 53 22.91 -6.42 14.60
C SER A 53 24.25 -6.14 13.91
N ALA A 54 25.19 -5.45 14.55
CA ALA A 54 26.51 -5.20 13.95
C ALA A 54 27.32 -6.49 13.76
N GLU A 55 27.21 -7.45 14.68
CA GLU A 55 27.90 -8.74 14.63
C GLU A 55 27.22 -9.71 13.65
N GLU A 56 25.88 -9.73 13.63
CA GLU A 56 25.09 -10.68 12.84
C GLU A 56 24.93 -10.26 11.37
N SER A 57 24.83 -8.96 11.09
CA SER A 57 24.67 -8.40 9.73
C SER A 57 25.95 -7.82 9.14
N GLY A 58 26.96 -7.53 9.96
CA GLY A 58 28.22 -6.90 9.50
C GLY A 58 28.13 -5.39 9.19
N GLY A 59 26.96 -4.77 9.39
CA GLY A 59 26.74 -3.33 9.20
C GLY A 59 26.54 -2.58 10.52
N LEU A 60 26.96 -1.31 10.62
CA LEU A 60 26.70 -0.48 11.80
C LEU A 60 25.30 0.16 11.80
N ASN A 61 24.60 0.13 10.66
CA ASN A 61 23.27 0.72 10.54
C ASN A 61 22.20 -0.30 10.95
N VAL A 62 21.77 -0.23 12.21
CA VAL A 62 20.75 -1.12 12.79
C VAL A 62 19.47 -1.15 11.94
N VAL A 63 19.04 -0.02 11.38
CA VAL A 63 17.80 0.03 10.58
C VAL A 63 17.97 -0.76 9.28
N ALA A 64 19.07 -0.56 8.57
CA ALA A 64 19.34 -1.30 7.34
C ALA A 64 19.48 -2.81 7.61
N ASN A 65 20.18 -3.17 8.68
CA ASN A 65 20.34 -4.56 9.11
C ASN A 65 18.98 -5.22 9.42
N VAL A 66 18.07 -4.50 10.08
CA VAL A 66 16.71 -4.99 10.33
C VAL A 66 15.94 -5.19 9.03
N LEU A 67 15.97 -4.23 8.12
CA LEU A 67 15.22 -4.30 6.86
C LEU A 67 15.75 -5.37 5.90
N LEU A 68 17.06 -5.59 5.85
CA LEU A 68 17.71 -6.45 4.85
C LEU A 68 18.03 -7.84 5.38
N ASP A 69 18.52 -7.96 6.62
CA ASP A 69 18.97 -9.26 7.15
C ASP A 69 17.92 -9.92 8.05
N TYR A 70 17.37 -9.19 9.03
CA TYR A 70 16.38 -9.79 9.94
C TYR A 70 14.97 -9.89 9.34
N ARG A 71 14.57 -8.91 8.53
CA ARG A 71 13.25 -8.82 7.89
C ARG A 71 13.35 -8.65 6.37
N GLY A 72 14.38 -9.25 5.77
CA GLY A 72 14.62 -9.18 4.33
C GLY A 72 13.44 -9.64 3.47
N TYR A 73 12.64 -10.61 3.95
CA TYR A 73 11.45 -11.07 3.23
C TYR A 73 10.35 -10.01 3.10
N ASP A 74 10.13 -9.18 4.13
CA ASP A 74 9.14 -8.11 4.07
C ASP A 74 9.55 -7.09 3.00
N THR A 75 10.82 -6.67 3.00
CA THR A 75 11.40 -5.76 1.99
C THR A 75 11.41 -6.37 0.58
N LEU A 76 11.67 -7.68 0.45
CA LEU A 76 11.63 -8.38 -0.83
C LEU A 76 10.22 -8.34 -1.42
N LEU A 77 9.18 -8.60 -0.61
CA LEU A 77 7.81 -8.54 -1.05
C LEU A 77 7.37 -7.11 -1.36
N GLU A 78 7.83 -6.11 -0.60
CA GLU A 78 7.61 -4.69 -0.95
C GLU A 78 8.18 -4.36 -2.34
N SER A 79 9.43 -4.76 -2.62
CA SER A 79 10.05 -4.55 -3.94
C SER A 79 9.30 -5.28 -5.06
N THR A 80 8.75 -6.46 -4.76
CA THR A 80 7.95 -7.25 -5.70
C THR A 80 6.64 -6.54 -6.04
N VAL A 81 5.94 -5.97 -5.04
CA VAL A 81 4.71 -5.19 -5.26
C VAL A 81 4.99 -3.97 -6.14
N LEU A 82 6.08 -3.24 -5.87
CA LEU A 82 6.48 -2.09 -6.70
C LEU A 82 6.83 -2.53 -8.13
N PHE A 83 7.57 -3.62 -8.30
CA PHE A 83 7.90 -4.17 -9.61
C PHE A 83 6.64 -4.54 -10.40
N VAL A 84 5.72 -5.30 -9.79
CA VAL A 84 4.44 -5.67 -10.41
C VAL A 84 3.60 -4.45 -10.76
N THR A 85 3.61 -3.41 -9.92
CA THR A 85 2.92 -2.15 -10.18
C THR A 85 3.45 -1.49 -11.46
N VAL A 86 4.77 -1.37 -11.60
CA VAL A 86 5.41 -0.79 -12.79
C VAL A 86 5.10 -1.62 -14.04
N VAL A 87 5.22 -2.95 -13.96
CA VAL A 87 4.89 -3.85 -15.08
C VAL A 87 3.41 -3.71 -15.48
N SER A 88 2.50 -3.63 -14.50
CA SER A 88 1.06 -3.46 -14.76
C SER A 88 0.76 -2.14 -15.47
N ILE A 89 1.40 -1.05 -15.04
CA ILE A 89 1.28 0.26 -15.71
C ILE A 89 1.77 0.18 -17.15
N MET A 90 2.93 -0.44 -17.40
CA MET A 90 3.46 -0.61 -18.76
C MET A 90 2.51 -1.43 -19.64
N LEU A 91 1.96 -2.54 -19.13
CA LEU A 91 1.01 -3.38 -19.87
C LEU A 91 -0.28 -2.64 -20.23
N VAL A 92 -0.86 -1.91 -19.27
CA VAL A 92 -2.06 -1.09 -19.52
C VAL A 92 -1.76 0.03 -20.50
N TRP A 93 -0.59 0.66 -20.40
CA TRP A 93 -0.20 1.74 -21.30
C TRP A 93 -0.04 1.24 -22.74
N VAL A 94 0.72 0.16 -22.96
CA VAL A 94 0.94 -0.42 -24.30
C VAL A 94 -0.38 -0.87 -24.93
N THR A 95 -1.25 -1.55 -24.17
CA THR A 95 -2.55 -2.01 -24.69
C THR A 95 -3.54 -0.86 -24.94
N GLY A 96 -3.44 0.22 -24.19
CA GLY A 96 -4.28 1.42 -24.37
C GLY A 96 -3.92 2.24 -25.61
N THR A 97 -2.64 2.31 -25.97
CA THR A 97 -2.17 3.06 -27.14
C THR A 97 -2.57 2.37 -28.44
N GLY A 98 -2.38 1.05 -28.55
CA GLY A 98 -2.78 0.30 -29.75
C GLY A 98 -4.30 0.33 -30.02
N LYS A 99 -5.13 0.35 -28.97
CA LYS A 99 -6.58 0.54 -29.13
C LYS A 99 -6.97 1.92 -29.67
N LYS A 100 -6.19 2.96 -29.34
CA LYS A 100 -6.45 4.31 -29.85
C LYS A 100 -6.07 4.42 -31.32
N GLU A 101 -4.91 3.88 -31.71
CA GLU A 101 -4.45 3.91 -33.10
C GLU A 101 -5.42 3.16 -34.02
N ILE A 102 -5.84 1.95 -33.66
CA ILE A 102 -6.81 1.16 -34.45
C ILE A 102 -8.16 1.89 -34.57
N ALA A 103 -8.67 2.46 -33.47
CA ALA A 103 -9.94 3.20 -33.51
C ALA A 103 -9.84 4.50 -34.35
N GLN A 104 -8.64 5.05 -34.49
CA GLN A 104 -8.40 6.25 -35.28
C GLN A 104 -8.29 5.89 -36.77
N GLU A 105 -7.61 4.79 -37.11
CA GLU A 105 -7.59 4.22 -38.46
C GLU A 105 -9.00 3.82 -38.93
N GLU A 106 -9.79 3.11 -38.12
CA GLU A 106 -11.18 2.75 -38.44
C GLU A 106 -12.09 3.97 -38.64
N ALA A 107 -11.85 5.06 -37.90
CA ALA A 107 -12.60 6.31 -38.04
C ALA A 107 -12.24 7.06 -39.33
N GLU A 108 -10.95 7.12 -39.68
CA GLU A 108 -10.47 7.71 -40.94
C GLU A 108 -10.97 6.93 -42.16
N GLU A 109 -10.95 5.59 -42.11
CA GLU A 109 -11.42 4.71 -43.19
C GLU A 109 -12.94 4.83 -43.41
N MET A 110 -13.71 4.96 -42.32
CA MET A 110 -15.14 5.25 -42.40
C MET A 110 -15.42 6.63 -42.99
N GLU A 111 -14.66 7.67 -42.62
CA GLU A 111 -14.85 9.02 -43.14
C GLU A 111 -14.58 9.11 -44.65
N ASP A 112 -13.56 8.39 -45.15
CA ASP A 112 -13.25 8.30 -46.58
C ASP A 112 -14.31 7.50 -47.38
N TYR A 113 -14.96 6.51 -46.77
CA TYR A 113 -16.03 5.72 -47.42
C TYR A 113 -17.35 6.51 -47.65
N TYR A 114 -17.63 7.52 -46.81
CA TYR A 114 -18.86 8.32 -46.89
C TYR A 114 -18.71 9.65 -47.66
N MET A 115 -17.51 9.97 -48.14
CA MET A 115 -17.21 11.14 -48.97
C MET A 115 -17.18 10.81 -50.47
#